data_AF-A0A2E5PTU1-F1
#
_entry.id   AF-A0A2E5PTU1-F1
#
_cell.length_a   1.000
_cell.length_b   1.000
_cell.length_c   1.000
_cell.angle_alpha   90.00
_cell.angle_beta   90.00
_cell.angle_gamma   90.00
#
_symmetry.space_group_name_H-M   'P 1'
#
loop_
_entity.id
_entity.type
_entity.pdbx_description
1 polymer ?
#
loop_
_entity_poly.entity_id
_entity_poly.type
_entity_poly.pdbx_seq_one_letter_code
_entity_poly.pdbx_strand_id
1 'polypeptide(L)'
;MKHLLLTTIAAVVLVGCVGISKTELLKDEEGKLIILPVEPVPEAATPEPPTAKAPDISIHDAAALGNNEAVKQHLTAGTDVNAKDESGWTPLHW
;
A
#
# COMPACT_ATOMS: atom_id res chain seq x y z
N MET A 1 19.08 25.25 -35.13
CA MET A 1 17.91 25.69 -34.32
C MET A 1 17.09 24.52 -33.79
N LYS A 2 16.70 23.53 -34.60
CA LYS A 2 15.95 22.32 -34.15
C LYS A 2 16.73 21.43 -33.17
N HIS A 3 18.06 21.32 -33.33
CA HIS A 3 18.92 20.56 -32.42
C HIS A 3 19.01 21.20 -31.02
N LEU A 4 18.94 22.54 -30.94
CA LEU A 4 19.02 23.29 -29.68
C LEU A 4 17.80 23.01 -28.79
N LEU A 5 16.63 22.86 -29.42
CA LEU A 5 15.36 22.52 -28.76
C LEU A 5 15.34 21.06 -28.26
N LEU A 6 15.94 20.13 -29.00
CA LEU A 6 16.05 18.73 -28.58
C LEU A 6 17.04 18.56 -27.41
N THR A 7 18.16 19.31 -27.42
CA THR A 7 19.15 19.25 -26.35
C THR A 7 18.64 19.86 -25.04
N THR A 8 17.82 20.91 -25.09
CA THR A 8 17.23 21.49 -23.87
C THR A 8 16.17 20.56 -23.27
N ILE A 9 15.36 19.91 -24.09
CA ILE A 9 14.37 18.93 -23.61
C ILE A 9 15.07 17.73 -22.96
N ALA A 10 16.15 17.20 -23.55
CA ALA A 10 16.92 16.10 -22.96
C ALA A 10 17.56 16.47 -21.61
N ALA A 11 18.04 17.71 -21.45
CA ALA A 11 18.61 18.18 -20.19
C ALA A 11 17.56 18.31 -19.06
N VAL A 12 16.32 18.66 -19.39
CA VAL A 12 15.22 18.75 -18.40
C VAL A 12 14.77 17.38 -17.93
N VAL A 13 14.81 16.35 -18.78
CA VAL A 13 14.42 14.97 -18.43
C VAL A 13 15.42 14.33 -17.45
N LEU A 14 16.71 14.66 -17.53
CA LEU A 14 17.75 14.12 -16.64
C LEU A 14 17.66 14.63 -15.18
N VAL A 15 16.93 15.70 -14.91
CA VAL A 15 16.74 16.26 -13.55
C VAL A 15 15.52 15.63 -12.83
N GLY A 16 14.73 14.80 -13.52
CA GLY A 16 13.42 14.32 -13.05
C GLY A 16 13.38 12.97 -12.30
N CYS A 17 14.50 12.31 -12.03
CA CYS A 17 14.52 11.01 -11.33
C CYS A 17 15.21 11.06 -9.96
N VAL A 18 14.92 12.08 -9.15
CA VAL A 18 15.32 12.09 -7.73
C VAL A 18 14.07 12.12 -6.86
N GLY A 19 13.34 11.02 -6.91
CA GLY A 19 12.41 10.59 -5.88
C GLY A 19 13.15 9.71 -4.88
N ILE A 20 13.12 10.11 -3.61
CA ILE A 20 13.99 9.67 -2.53
C ILE A 20 13.85 8.18 -2.23
N SER A 21 14.96 7.45 -2.30
CA SER A 21 15.19 6.23 -1.52
C SER A 21 16.68 6.19 -1.15
N LYS A 22 17.13 7.19 -0.40
CA LYS A 22 18.46 7.14 0.24
C LYS A 22 18.34 6.28 1.50
N THR A 23 18.28 4.97 1.35
CA THR A 23 18.86 4.09 2.36
C THR A 23 20.36 4.27 2.24
N GLU A 24 20.98 4.96 3.19
CA GLU A 24 22.44 5.11 3.21
C GLU A 24 23.07 3.72 3.31
N LEU A 25 23.52 3.22 2.15
CA LEU A 25 24.34 2.03 1.99
C LEU A 25 25.72 2.33 2.59
N LEU A 26 25.82 2.27 3.92
CA LEU A 26 27.11 2.14 4.58
C LEU A 26 27.67 0.79 4.14
N LYS A 27 28.81 0.80 3.45
CA LYS A 27 29.58 -0.39 3.11
C LYS A 27 30.65 -0.55 4.18
N ASP A 28 30.94 -1.76 4.61
CA ASP A 28 32.15 -2.01 5.39
C ASP A 28 33.40 -1.82 4.50
N GLU A 29 34.56 -1.76 5.14
CA GLU A 29 35.86 -1.51 4.49
C GLU A 29 36.24 -2.60 3.47
N GLU A 30 35.57 -3.76 3.48
CA GLU A 30 35.73 -4.85 2.52
C GLU A 30 34.67 -4.88 1.41
N GLY A 31 33.77 -3.89 1.37
CA GLY A 31 32.74 -3.75 0.33
C GLY A 31 31.60 -4.77 0.42
N LYS A 32 31.44 -5.42 1.58
CA LYS A 32 30.35 -6.34 1.85
C LYS A 32 29.12 -5.56 2.36
N LEU A 33 27.96 -6.00 1.91
CA LEU A 33 26.68 -5.40 2.24
C LEU A 33 26.35 -5.72 3.70
N ILE A 34 26.52 -4.74 4.59
CA ILE A 34 26.05 -4.81 5.97
C ILE A 34 24.53 -4.60 5.97
N ILE A 35 23.79 -5.70 5.89
CA ILE A 35 22.42 -5.74 6.39
C ILE A 35 22.56 -5.55 7.89
N LEU A 36 22.28 -4.35 8.41
CA LEU A 36 22.06 -4.19 9.84
C LEU A 36 21.05 -5.25 10.23
N PRO A 37 21.27 -6.06 11.28
CA PRO A 37 20.24 -6.97 11.74
C PRO A 37 19.02 -6.10 11.99
N VAL A 38 18.03 -6.25 11.12
CA VAL A 38 16.67 -5.83 11.41
C VAL A 38 16.43 -6.48 12.75
N GLU A 39 16.31 -5.66 13.78
CA GLU A 39 15.82 -6.11 15.07
C GLU A 39 14.66 -7.05 14.76
N PRO A 40 14.64 -8.28 15.28
CA PRO A 40 13.63 -9.24 14.91
C PRO A 40 12.30 -8.54 15.07
N VAL A 41 11.65 -8.22 13.93
CA VAL A 41 10.25 -7.82 13.93
C VAL A 41 9.61 -8.93 14.73
N PRO A 42 9.00 -8.62 15.90
CA PRO A 42 8.48 -9.64 16.77
C PRO A 42 7.70 -10.61 15.91
N GLU A 43 8.23 -11.82 15.93
CA GLU A 43 7.74 -12.99 15.25
C GLU A 43 6.22 -13.00 15.31
N ALA A 44 5.61 -12.96 14.13
CA ALA A 44 4.22 -13.32 13.88
C ALA A 44 3.29 -13.11 15.09
N ALA A 45 2.92 -11.87 15.36
CA ALA A 45 1.56 -11.64 15.83
C ALA A 45 0.65 -12.04 14.66
N THR A 46 0.34 -13.34 14.57
CA THR A 46 -0.94 -13.76 14.01
C THR A 46 -1.97 -12.84 14.67
N PRO A 47 -2.67 -11.94 13.94
CA PRO A 47 -3.80 -11.27 14.56
C PRO A 47 -4.67 -12.40 15.11
N GLU A 48 -4.99 -12.32 16.39
CA GLU A 48 -5.90 -13.27 17.00
C GLU A 48 -7.14 -13.42 16.09
N PRO A 49 -7.70 -14.64 15.94
CA PRO A 49 -8.86 -14.84 15.10
C PRO A 49 -9.88 -13.73 15.40
N PRO A 50 -10.37 -13.00 14.39
CA PRO A 50 -11.12 -11.78 14.61
C PRO A 50 -12.38 -12.12 15.41
N THR A 51 -12.34 -11.83 16.70
CA THR A 51 -13.44 -12.03 17.65
C THR A 51 -14.44 -10.87 17.58
N ALA A 52 -14.17 -9.85 16.77
CA ALA A 52 -15.09 -8.76 16.51
C ALA A 52 -16.22 -9.21 15.57
N LYS A 53 -17.44 -9.29 16.10
CA LYS A 53 -18.66 -9.43 15.30
C LYS A 53 -18.67 -8.34 14.21
N ALA A 54 -18.91 -8.74 12.96
CA ALA A 54 -19.12 -7.79 11.87
C ALA A 54 -20.28 -6.82 12.21
N PRO A 55 -20.23 -5.56 11.74
CA PRO A 55 -21.32 -4.62 11.94
C PRO A 55 -22.59 -5.12 11.22
N ASP A 56 -23.76 -4.61 11.63
CA ASP A 56 -25.05 -5.05 11.08
C ASP A 56 -25.32 -4.50 9.67
N ILE A 57 -24.61 -3.45 9.25
CA ILE A 57 -24.62 -2.95 7.86
C ILE A 57 -23.78 -3.87 6.97
N SER A 58 -24.18 -4.07 5.71
CA SER A 58 -23.35 -4.84 4.77
C SER A 58 -22.13 -4.04 4.33
N ILE A 59 -21.05 -4.72 3.93
CA ILE A 59 -19.86 -4.04 3.40
C ILE A 59 -20.14 -3.32 2.07
N HIS A 60 -21.13 -3.78 1.30
CA HIS A 60 -21.58 -3.11 0.07
C HIS A 60 -22.27 -1.79 0.39
N ASP A 61 -23.21 -1.78 1.34
CA ASP A 61 -23.91 -0.56 1.75
C ASP A 61 -22.95 0.42 2.46
N ALA A 62 -22.02 -0.10 3.27
CA ALA A 62 -21.01 0.72 3.90
C ALA A 62 -20.14 1.45 2.87
N ALA A 63 -19.73 0.76 1.78
CA ALA A 63 -19.00 1.37 0.67
C ALA A 63 -19.86 2.40 -0.08
N ALA A 64 -21.09 2.03 -0.45
CA ALA A 64 -22.02 2.92 -1.15
C ALA A 64 -22.37 4.20 -0.38
N LEU A 65 -22.40 4.13 0.96
CA LEU A 65 -22.63 5.28 1.83
C LEU A 65 -21.34 6.04 2.20
N GLY A 66 -20.16 5.56 1.81
CA GLY A 66 -18.87 6.13 2.23
C GLY A 66 -18.58 5.99 3.74
N ASN A 67 -19.21 5.01 4.41
CA ASN A 67 -19.04 4.76 5.83
C ASN A 67 -17.72 4.03 6.12
N ASN A 68 -16.63 4.79 6.12
CA ASN A 68 -15.26 4.27 6.32
C ASN A 68 -15.08 3.53 7.66
N GLU A 69 -15.80 3.91 8.71
CA GLU A 69 -15.70 3.24 10.01
C GLU A 69 -16.30 1.83 9.96
N ALA A 70 -17.47 1.67 9.32
CA ALA A 70 -18.05 0.35 9.10
C ALA A 70 -17.17 -0.53 8.20
N VAL A 71 -16.56 0.05 7.14
CA VAL A 71 -15.61 -0.68 6.28
C VAL A 71 -14.41 -1.19 7.08
N LYS A 72 -13.81 -0.36 7.95
CA LYS A 72 -12.72 -0.79 8.84
C LYS A 72 -13.14 -1.91 9.80
N GLN A 73 -14.36 -1.84 10.33
CA GLN A 73 -14.90 -2.89 11.19
C GLN A 73 -15.05 -4.22 10.44
N HIS A 74 -15.55 -4.19 9.19
CA HIS A 74 -15.61 -5.39 8.34
C HIS A 74 -14.23 -5.99 8.05
N LEU A 75 -13.24 -5.14 7.74
CA LEU A 75 -11.84 -5.57 7.55
C LEU A 75 -11.28 -6.24 8.80
N THR A 76 -11.53 -5.64 9.95
CA THR A 76 -11.11 -6.19 11.25
C THR A 76 -11.83 -7.51 11.56
N ALA A 77 -13.10 -7.65 11.18
CA ALA A 77 -13.88 -8.86 11.36
C ALA A 77 -13.49 -10.00 10.37
N GLY A 78 -12.59 -9.74 9.42
CA GLY A 78 -12.22 -10.71 8.39
C GLY A 78 -13.35 -11.00 7.39
N THR A 79 -14.25 -10.04 7.17
CA THR A 79 -15.31 -10.15 6.14
C THR A 79 -14.66 -10.30 4.76
N ASP A 80 -15.19 -11.16 3.90
CA ASP A 80 -14.72 -11.26 2.51
C ASP A 80 -15.05 -9.96 1.75
N VAL A 81 -14.02 -9.16 1.50
CA VAL A 81 -14.11 -7.88 0.80
C VAL A 81 -14.33 -8.01 -0.69
N ASN A 82 -14.22 -9.22 -1.24
CA ASN A 82 -14.45 -9.51 -2.67
C ASN A 82 -15.77 -10.25 -2.90
N ALA A 83 -16.55 -10.49 -1.84
CA ALA A 83 -17.88 -11.04 -1.96
C ALA A 83 -18.71 -10.21 -2.94
N LYS A 84 -19.53 -10.88 -3.74
CA LYS A 84 -20.43 -10.23 -4.67
C LYS A 84 -21.83 -10.14 -4.06
N ASP A 85 -22.49 -9.01 -4.25
CA ASP A 85 -23.91 -8.85 -3.93
C ASP A 85 -24.82 -9.61 -4.93
N GLU A 86 -26.13 -9.45 -4.77
CA GLU A 86 -27.14 -10.07 -5.65
C GLU A 86 -27.06 -9.58 -7.10
N SER A 87 -26.46 -8.42 -7.35
CA SER A 87 -26.22 -7.86 -8.68
C SER A 87 -24.87 -8.30 -9.27
N GLY A 88 -24.04 -8.99 -8.49
CA GLY A 88 -22.72 -9.46 -8.89
C GLY A 88 -21.59 -8.46 -8.62
N TRP A 89 -21.85 -7.36 -7.92
CA TRP A 89 -20.88 -6.29 -7.65
C TRP A 89 -20.14 -6.53 -6.35
N THR A 90 -18.85 -6.21 -6.34
CA THR A 90 -18.05 -6.19 -5.12
C THR A 90 -18.20 -4.84 -4.41
N PRO A 91 -17.89 -4.75 -3.11
CA PRO A 91 -17.94 -3.49 -2.37
C PRO A 91 -17.16 -2.34 -3.02
N LEU A 92 -16.04 -2.65 -3.68
CA LEU A 92 -15.20 -1.66 -4.37
C LEU A 92 -15.85 -1.01 -5.60
N HIS A 93 -16.98 -1.54 -6.10
CA HIS A 93 -17.69 -0.92 -7.23
C HIS A 93 -18.32 0.43 -6.88
N TRP A 94 -18.52 0.71 -5.59
CA TRP A 94 -19.16 1.93 -5.07
C TRP A 94 -18.13 2.94 -4.58
#